data_AF-A0AA39S2S5-F1
#
_entry.id   AF-A0AA39S2S5-F1
#
_cell.length_a   1.000
_cell.length_b   1.000
_cell.length_c   1.000
_cell.angle_alpha   90.00
_cell.angle_beta   90.00
_cell.angle_gamma   90.00
#
_symmetry.space_group_name_H-M   'P 1'
#
loop_
_entity.id
_entity.type
_entity.pdbx_description
1 polymer ?
#
loop_
_entity_poly.entity_id
_entity_poly.type
_entity_poly.pdbx_seq_one_letter_code
_entity_poly.pdbx_strand_id
1 'polypeptide(L)'
;MLRKKSLKELGFSPDIVSAVGYATPPCVSRELAESCSDFVTTVVMQDDIIPRLSAASLARLRNEILQTDWMSVVEKEDWKNVIDLVINAKQVVSSVQDVTRKLAEYANFRSKENSSDIVIRDKSSVFHAVSTLTSRTENSAAPKKEEAASTVPEELFVPGTVYYLKRNVDSRSSSSYSGSTEFFTLWKRHPGEHFQRIVLSSNLFSDHKCDSHFYALRDVLKGLPGSDNEGIFR
;
A
#
# COMPACT_ATOMS: atom_id res chain seq x y z
N MET A 1 21.33 6.78 -5.56
CA MET A 1 20.99 5.72 -4.57
C MET A 1 22.16 5.53 -3.63
N LEU A 2 21.91 5.34 -2.32
CA LEU A 2 22.95 5.32 -1.29
C LEU A 2 24.09 4.34 -1.60
N ARG A 3 23.78 3.09 -2.00
CA ARG A 3 24.80 2.09 -2.36
C ARG A 3 25.59 2.36 -3.65
N LYS A 4 25.20 3.36 -4.45
CA LYS A 4 25.93 3.78 -5.65
C LYS A 4 26.93 4.91 -5.38
N LYS A 5 26.92 5.50 -4.18
CA LYS A 5 27.83 6.59 -3.80
C LYS A 5 29.16 6.03 -3.31
N SER A 6 30.21 6.85 -3.40
CA SER A 6 31.54 6.42 -2.92
C SER A 6 31.72 6.63 -1.42
N LEU A 7 32.68 5.92 -0.81
CA LEU A 7 33.13 6.15 0.57
C LEU A 7 33.48 7.62 0.81
N LYS A 8 34.10 8.28 -0.18
CA LYS A 8 34.51 9.69 -0.08
C LYS A 8 33.32 10.64 -0.01
N GLU A 9 32.20 10.30 -0.67
CA GLU A 9 30.99 11.12 -0.65
C GLU A 9 30.15 10.91 0.61
N LEU A 10 30.10 9.68 1.14
CA LEU A 10 29.27 9.33 2.29
C LEU A 10 29.98 9.45 3.63
N GLY A 11 31.32 9.36 3.67
CA GLY A 11 32.09 9.26 4.90
C GLY A 11 32.04 7.87 5.57
N PHE A 12 31.34 6.91 4.96
CA PHE A 12 31.25 5.52 5.42
C PHE A 12 31.01 4.57 4.23
N SER A 13 31.26 3.27 4.42
CA SER A 13 31.05 2.29 3.35
C SER A 13 29.55 2.17 3.01
N PRO A 14 29.12 2.34 1.76
CA PRO A 14 27.71 2.16 1.41
C PRO A 14 27.18 0.75 1.75
N ASP A 15 28.07 -0.25 1.83
CA ASP A 15 27.70 -1.65 2.07
C ASP A 15 27.22 -1.94 3.49
N ILE A 16 27.50 -1.04 4.45
CA ILE A 16 26.99 -1.19 5.83
C ILE A 16 25.55 -0.70 5.99
N VAL A 17 24.98 -0.06 4.98
CA VAL A 17 23.60 0.43 5.03
C VAL A 17 22.64 -0.70 4.74
N SER A 18 21.75 -0.98 5.69
CA SER A 18 20.60 -1.85 5.53
C SER A 18 19.38 -1.27 6.23
N ALA A 19 18.19 -1.52 5.68
CA ALA A 19 16.91 -1.16 6.29
C ALA A 19 15.96 -2.34 6.24
N VAL A 20 15.24 -2.57 7.34
CA VAL A 20 14.16 -3.57 7.42
C VAL A 20 12.89 -2.84 7.82
N GLY A 21 11.88 -2.89 6.96
CA GLY A 21 10.55 -2.38 7.21
C GLY A 21 9.56 -3.52 7.45
N TYR A 22 8.62 -3.31 8.36
CA TYR A 22 7.47 -4.20 8.56
C TYR A 22 6.23 -3.50 8.05
N ALA A 23 5.39 -4.22 7.31
CA ALA A 23 4.15 -3.69 6.75
C ALA A 23 4.34 -2.36 5.98
N THR A 24 5.46 -2.21 5.27
CA THR A 24 5.78 -0.94 4.60
C THR A 24 4.76 -0.66 3.49
N PRO A 25 4.15 0.53 3.45
CA PRO A 25 3.19 0.87 2.41
C PRO A 25 3.86 0.98 1.04
N PRO A 26 3.09 0.83 -0.06
CA PRO A 26 3.58 1.11 -1.39
C PRO A 26 3.85 2.62 -1.54
N CYS A 27 5.12 3.01 -1.58
CA CYS A 27 5.53 4.42 -1.49
C CYS A 27 6.62 4.83 -2.50
N VAL A 28 7.07 3.90 -3.34
CA VAL A 28 8.13 4.14 -4.33
C VAL A 28 7.70 3.66 -5.71
N SER A 29 8.35 4.17 -6.76
CA SER A 29 8.18 3.60 -8.11
C SER A 29 8.74 2.17 -8.17
N ARG A 30 8.37 1.44 -9.22
CA ARG A 30 8.88 0.08 -9.45
C ARG A 30 10.41 0.05 -9.54
N GLU A 31 10.97 0.97 -10.32
CA GLU A 31 12.43 1.06 -10.55
C GLU A 31 13.15 1.32 -9.24
N LEU A 32 12.58 2.14 -8.36
CA LEU A 32 13.15 2.44 -7.06
C LEU A 32 13.03 1.25 -6.09
N ALA A 33 11.89 0.53 -6.10
CA ALA A 33 11.72 -0.71 -5.33
C ALA A 33 12.76 -1.77 -5.72
N GLU A 34 12.94 -2.01 -7.02
CA GLU A 34 13.91 -2.98 -7.55
C GLU A 34 15.35 -2.57 -7.23
N SER A 35 15.69 -1.30 -7.44
CA SER A 35 17.06 -0.82 -7.30
C SER A 35 17.55 -0.70 -5.86
N CYS A 36 16.64 -0.75 -4.87
CA CYS A 36 16.99 -0.80 -3.44
C CYS A 36 16.92 -2.20 -2.83
N SER A 37 16.66 -3.23 -3.63
CA SER A 37 16.47 -4.61 -3.18
C SER A 37 17.64 -5.25 -2.45
N ASP A 38 18.86 -4.78 -2.73
CA ASP A 38 20.09 -5.26 -2.08
C ASP A 38 20.24 -4.78 -0.63
N PHE A 39 19.51 -3.74 -0.22
CA PHE A 39 19.72 -3.10 1.09
C PHE A 39 18.44 -2.70 1.83
N VAL A 40 17.30 -2.72 1.17
CA VAL A 40 15.99 -2.57 1.81
C VAL A 40 15.28 -3.90 1.78
N THR A 41 14.75 -4.30 2.92
CA THR A 41 13.91 -5.48 3.08
C THR A 41 12.57 -5.05 3.65
N THR A 42 11.47 -5.50 3.05
CA THR A 42 10.12 -5.30 3.57
C THR A 42 9.52 -6.65 3.96
N VAL A 43 9.08 -6.79 5.21
CA VAL A 43 8.36 -7.96 5.70
C VAL A 43 6.86 -7.65 5.69
N VAL A 44 6.07 -8.54 5.10
CA VAL A 44 4.61 -8.38 4.95
C VAL A 44 3.90 -9.59 5.51
N MET A 45 2.94 -9.36 6.41
CA MET A 45 2.07 -10.39 6.93
C MET A 45 0.88 -10.64 6.00
N GLN A 46 0.62 -11.92 5.69
CA GLN A 46 -0.58 -12.46 5.06
C GLN A 46 -1.48 -11.43 4.37
N ASP A 47 -2.60 -11.04 4.98
CA ASP A 47 -3.60 -10.15 4.38
C ASP A 47 -3.46 -8.70 4.86
N ASP A 48 -2.31 -8.32 5.44
CA ASP A 48 -2.07 -6.96 5.93
C ASP A 48 -2.44 -5.89 4.89
N ILE A 49 -3.32 -4.97 5.29
CA ILE A 49 -3.83 -3.90 4.45
C ILE A 49 -2.74 -2.91 4.01
N ILE A 50 -1.75 -2.63 4.84
CA ILE A 50 -0.87 -1.47 4.61
C ILE A 50 0.01 -1.64 3.37
N PRO A 51 0.67 -2.79 3.13
CA PRO A 51 1.42 -3.05 1.90
C PRO A 51 0.55 -3.07 0.63
N ARG A 52 -0.77 -3.18 0.79
CA ARG A 52 -1.77 -3.22 -0.29
C ARG A 52 -2.44 -1.87 -0.52
N LEU A 53 -2.25 -0.89 0.35
CA LEU A 53 -3.02 0.35 0.35
C LEU A 53 -2.34 1.44 -0.47
N SER A 54 -2.82 1.64 -1.69
CA SER A 54 -2.42 2.72 -2.61
C SER A 54 -3.65 3.38 -3.23
N ALA A 55 -3.47 4.55 -3.85
CA ALA A 55 -4.55 5.18 -4.60
C ALA A 55 -5.07 4.28 -5.73
N ALA A 56 -4.16 3.57 -6.42
CA ALA A 56 -4.50 2.63 -7.49
C ALA A 56 -5.29 1.43 -6.96
N SER A 57 -4.87 0.83 -5.84
CA SER A 57 -5.57 -0.32 -5.26
C SER A 57 -6.92 0.04 -4.66
N LEU A 58 -7.05 1.23 -4.08
CA LEU A 58 -8.33 1.73 -3.58
C LEU A 58 -9.30 2.02 -4.73
N ALA A 59 -8.83 2.60 -5.83
CA ALA A 59 -9.66 2.82 -7.02
C ALA A 59 -10.15 1.49 -7.62
N ARG A 60 -9.27 0.47 -7.68
CA ARG A 60 -9.65 -0.89 -8.10
C ARG A 60 -10.66 -1.52 -7.15
N LEU A 61 -10.44 -1.47 -5.83
CA LEU A 61 -11.39 -1.99 -4.84
C LEU A 61 -12.76 -1.30 -4.96
N ARG A 62 -12.78 0.03 -5.13
CA ARG A 62 -14.02 0.78 -5.37
C ARG A 62 -14.76 0.26 -6.59
N ASN A 63 -14.05 0.05 -7.70
CA ASN A 63 -14.65 -0.47 -8.93
C ASN A 63 -15.16 -1.91 -8.74
N GLU A 64 -14.42 -2.77 -8.05
CA GLU A 64 -14.86 -4.13 -7.68
C GLU A 64 -16.18 -4.08 -6.87
N ILE A 65 -16.27 -3.22 -5.86
CA ILE A 65 -17.48 -3.04 -5.03
C ILE A 65 -18.67 -2.53 -5.87
N LEU A 66 -18.44 -1.61 -6.79
CA LEU A 66 -19.50 -1.03 -7.64
C LEU A 66 -20.01 -2.01 -8.70
N GLN A 67 -19.14 -2.88 -9.21
CA GLN A 67 -19.48 -3.87 -10.24
C GLN A 67 -20.03 -5.18 -9.65
N THR A 68 -19.83 -5.40 -8.34
CA THR A 68 -20.38 -6.58 -7.67
C THR A 68 -21.91 -6.53 -7.73
N ASP A 69 -22.52 -7.55 -8.32
CA ASP A 69 -23.96 -7.75 -8.23
C ASP A 69 -24.30 -8.21 -6.81
N TRP A 70 -24.67 -7.24 -5.98
CA TRP A 70 -24.95 -7.49 -4.58
C TRP A 70 -26.14 -8.44 -4.40
N MET A 71 -27.10 -8.49 -5.33
CA MET A 71 -28.30 -9.35 -5.19
C MET A 71 -27.97 -10.85 -5.22
N SER A 72 -26.94 -11.27 -5.94
CA SER A 72 -26.50 -12.68 -5.99
C SER A 72 -25.55 -13.07 -4.85
N VAL A 73 -24.80 -12.13 -4.28
CA VAL A 73 -24.03 -12.33 -3.04
C VAL A 73 -24.97 -12.47 -1.85
N VAL A 74 -26.05 -11.71 -1.92
CA VAL A 74 -27.14 -11.62 -0.96
C VAL A 74 -27.75 -13.00 -0.72
N GLU A 75 -28.16 -13.78 -1.72
CA GLU A 75 -28.81 -15.11 -1.50
C GLU A 75 -28.04 -16.14 -0.62
N LYS A 76 -26.79 -15.89 -0.20
CA LYS A 76 -25.95 -16.79 0.59
C LYS A 76 -25.72 -16.44 2.09
N GLU A 77 -26.08 -15.27 2.63
CA GLU A 77 -25.76 -14.89 4.04
C GLU A 77 -26.73 -13.87 4.70
N ASP A 78 -26.58 -13.54 6.01
CA ASP A 78 -27.42 -12.59 6.78
C ASP A 78 -27.05 -11.09 6.55
N TRP A 79 -27.98 -10.27 6.01
CA TRP A 79 -27.67 -8.98 5.36
C TRP A 79 -27.65 -7.69 6.17
N LYS A 80 -28.13 -7.67 7.42
CA LYS A 80 -28.25 -6.38 8.12
C LYS A 80 -26.89 -5.75 8.43
N ASN A 81 -25.90 -6.56 8.77
CA ASN A 81 -24.56 -6.08 9.12
C ASN A 81 -23.71 -5.71 7.89
N VAL A 82 -23.89 -6.43 6.76
CA VAL A 82 -23.10 -6.22 5.53
C VAL A 82 -23.57 -4.99 4.77
N ILE A 83 -24.88 -4.76 4.67
CA ILE A 83 -25.43 -3.56 4.01
C ILE A 83 -25.04 -2.30 4.77
N ASP A 84 -25.14 -2.31 6.11
CA ASP A 84 -24.74 -1.17 6.93
C ASP A 84 -23.24 -0.89 6.78
N LEU A 85 -22.40 -1.93 6.77
CA LEU A 85 -20.96 -1.79 6.49
C LEU A 85 -20.68 -1.20 5.09
N VAL A 86 -21.37 -1.65 4.04
CA VAL A 86 -21.17 -1.18 2.66
C VAL A 86 -21.72 0.24 2.45
N ILE A 87 -22.86 0.59 3.04
CA ILE A 87 -23.43 1.94 2.99
C ILE A 87 -22.52 2.91 3.73
N ASN A 88 -22.07 2.55 4.94
CA ASN A 88 -21.12 3.34 5.71
C ASN A 88 -19.78 3.45 4.96
N ALA A 89 -19.30 2.38 4.33
CA ALA A 89 -18.11 2.42 3.48
C ALA A 89 -18.29 3.33 2.26
N LYS A 90 -19.46 3.33 1.58
CA LYS A 90 -19.74 4.26 0.47
C LYS A 90 -19.67 5.73 0.92
N GLN A 91 -20.21 6.05 2.09
CA GLN A 91 -20.15 7.39 2.68
C GLN A 91 -18.72 7.78 3.11
N VAL A 92 -17.96 6.85 3.70
CA VAL A 92 -16.55 7.06 4.06
C VAL A 92 -15.68 7.22 2.82
N VAL A 93 -15.92 6.46 1.74
CA VAL A 93 -15.17 6.56 0.48
C VAL A 93 -15.42 7.90 -0.21
N SER A 94 -16.62 8.49 -0.13
CA SER A 94 -16.81 9.89 -0.56
C SER A 94 -16.01 10.87 0.30
N SER A 95 -15.85 10.62 1.60
CA SER A 95 -14.93 11.41 2.45
C SER A 95 -13.45 11.19 2.10
N VAL A 96 -13.07 10.04 1.54
CA VAL A 96 -11.69 9.78 1.07
C VAL A 96 -11.38 10.55 -0.21
N GLN A 97 -12.37 10.88 -1.06
CA GLN A 97 -12.16 11.80 -2.19
C GLN A 97 -11.72 13.20 -1.72
N ASP A 98 -12.14 13.60 -0.52
CA ASP A 98 -11.69 14.84 0.11
C ASP A 98 -10.28 14.71 0.70
N VAL A 99 -9.91 13.52 1.19
CA VAL A 99 -8.56 13.22 1.68
C VAL A 99 -7.56 13.10 0.52
N THR A 100 -7.91 12.48 -0.60
CA THR A 100 -7.06 12.44 -1.80
C THR A 100 -6.89 13.83 -2.39
N ARG A 101 -7.94 14.68 -2.37
CA ARG A 101 -7.83 16.09 -2.72
C ARG A 101 -6.87 16.84 -1.80
N LYS A 102 -6.99 16.69 -0.47
CA LYS A 102 -6.05 17.29 0.50
C LYS A 102 -4.62 16.75 0.35
N LEU A 103 -4.44 15.46 0.09
CA LEU A 103 -3.12 14.85 -0.09
C LEU A 103 -2.45 15.35 -1.38
N ALA A 104 -3.22 15.53 -2.45
CA ALA A 104 -2.76 16.17 -3.68
C ALA A 104 -2.40 17.64 -3.45
N GLU A 105 -3.18 18.38 -2.65
CA GLU A 105 -2.84 19.74 -2.22
C GLU A 105 -1.51 19.77 -1.42
N TYR A 106 -1.31 18.84 -0.49
CA TYR A 106 -0.04 18.72 0.26
C TYR A 106 1.15 18.37 -0.64
N ALA A 107 0.98 17.48 -1.63
CA ALA A 107 2.02 17.18 -2.61
C ALA A 107 2.40 18.41 -3.45
N ASN A 108 1.43 19.26 -3.77
CA ASN A 108 1.63 20.53 -4.49
C ASN A 108 2.28 21.64 -3.64
N PHE A 109 2.30 21.53 -2.31
CA PHE A 109 3.08 22.44 -1.45
C PHE A 109 4.59 22.18 -1.54
N ARG A 110 4.99 20.91 -1.71
CA ARG A 110 6.41 20.51 -1.82
C ARG A 110 7.07 20.97 -3.12
N SER A 111 6.30 21.22 -4.18
CA SER A 111 6.83 21.76 -5.44
C SER A 111 7.05 23.27 -5.43
N LYS A 112 6.50 24.00 -4.44
CA LYS A 112 6.66 25.46 -4.31
C LYS A 112 7.89 25.91 -3.52
N GLU A 113 8.61 25.01 -2.83
CA GLU A 113 9.82 25.36 -2.06
C GLU A 113 11.14 25.34 -2.87
N ASN A 114 11.11 24.94 -4.15
CA ASN A 114 12.32 24.91 -5.00
C ASN A 114 12.38 26.04 -6.05
N SER A 115 11.74 27.18 -5.81
CA SER A 115 11.88 28.34 -6.71
C SER A 115 12.09 29.62 -5.92
N SER A 116 13.30 29.78 -5.39
CA SER A 116 13.89 31.09 -5.15
C SER A 116 15.27 31.14 -5.82
N ASP A 117 15.46 32.24 -6.55
CA ASP A 117 16.68 32.76 -7.16
C ASP A 117 17.06 32.23 -8.55
N ILE A 118 16.59 32.94 -9.59
CA ILE A 118 17.42 33.83 -10.40
C ILE A 118 16.52 34.69 -11.31
N VAL A 119 16.67 36.00 -11.18
CA VAL A 119 16.05 37.04 -12.00
C VAL A 119 16.81 37.17 -13.33
N ILE A 120 16.19 36.86 -14.48
CA ILE A 120 16.45 37.54 -15.76
C ILE A 120 15.15 37.66 -16.59
N ARG A 121 14.57 38.86 -16.50
CA ARG A 121 13.96 39.73 -17.53
C ARG A 121 13.31 39.14 -18.81
N ASP A 122 12.04 39.53 -18.93
CA ASP A 122 11.22 39.91 -20.11
C ASP A 122 10.34 38.90 -20.89
N LYS A 123 9.04 39.16 -20.72
CA LYS A 123 7.91 39.25 -21.68
C LYS A 123 7.05 38.03 -22.03
N SER A 124 5.79 38.21 -21.62
CA SER A 124 4.55 38.04 -22.38
C SER A 124 3.91 36.65 -22.47
N SER A 125 2.89 36.44 -21.63
CA SER A 125 1.52 36.02 -21.99
C SER A 125 0.76 35.68 -20.69
N VAL A 126 -0.07 36.59 -20.13
CA VAL A 126 -1.55 36.57 -20.20
C VAL A 126 -2.07 35.11 -20.11
N PHE A 127 -2.79 34.65 -19.08
CA PHE A 127 -4.17 35.00 -18.75
C PHE A 127 -4.55 34.77 -17.27
N HIS A 128 -5.14 35.83 -16.71
CA HIS A 128 -6.16 35.99 -15.67
C HIS A 128 -6.64 34.82 -14.81
N ALA A 129 -6.51 35.04 -13.50
CA ALA A 129 -7.42 34.59 -12.46
C ALA A 129 -8.75 35.37 -12.52
N VAL A 130 -9.90 34.70 -12.36
CA VAL A 130 -11.15 35.31 -11.88
C VAL A 130 -11.95 34.31 -11.04
N SER A 131 -12.38 34.79 -9.87
CA SER A 131 -13.28 34.21 -8.90
C SER A 131 -14.76 34.33 -9.30
N THR A 132 -15.55 33.36 -8.86
CA THR A 132 -16.96 33.43 -8.39
C THR A 132 -18.05 34.00 -9.32
N LEU A 133 -19.13 33.23 -9.54
CA LEU A 133 -20.51 33.75 -9.57
C LEU A 133 -21.58 32.64 -9.42
N THR A 134 -22.44 32.82 -8.43
CA THR A 134 -23.77 32.21 -8.24
C THR A 134 -24.83 32.95 -9.08
N SER A 135 -25.70 32.23 -9.82
CA SER A 135 -27.18 32.35 -9.81
C SER A 135 -27.84 31.73 -11.05
N ARG A 136 -29.01 31.12 -10.83
CA ARG A 136 -29.93 30.45 -11.77
C ARG A 136 -30.33 31.31 -12.99
N THR A 137 -30.59 30.68 -14.16
CA THR A 137 -31.90 30.53 -14.85
C THR A 137 -31.71 30.09 -16.31
N GLU A 138 -32.36 28.97 -16.65
CA GLU A 138 -32.92 28.47 -17.94
C GLU A 138 -32.20 28.53 -19.32
N ASN A 139 -32.06 27.32 -19.87
CA ASN A 139 -32.33 26.85 -21.23
C ASN A 139 -31.31 26.94 -22.39
N SER A 140 -31.12 25.74 -22.97
CA SER A 140 -30.71 25.36 -24.34
C SER A 140 -29.32 25.74 -24.84
N ALA A 141 -28.38 24.78 -24.75
CA ALA A 141 -27.68 24.15 -25.87
C ALA A 141 -26.48 23.37 -25.30
N ALA A 142 -26.40 22.08 -25.62
CA ALA A 142 -25.38 21.18 -25.11
C ALA A 142 -23.95 21.64 -25.47
N PRO A 143 -23.01 21.67 -24.50
CA PRO A 143 -21.60 21.54 -24.81
C PRO A 143 -21.16 20.10 -24.59
N LYS A 144 -20.37 19.62 -25.54
CA LYS A 144 -19.71 18.33 -25.55
C LYS A 144 -18.97 18.12 -24.23
N LYS A 145 -19.30 17.04 -23.51
CA LYS A 145 -18.48 16.54 -22.41
C LYS A 145 -17.14 16.11 -23.01
N GLU A 146 -16.11 16.91 -22.82
CA GLU A 146 -14.76 16.39 -22.82
C GLU A 146 -14.69 15.38 -21.68
N GLU A 147 -14.57 14.10 -22.05
CA GLU A 147 -14.17 13.02 -21.17
C GLU A 147 -12.91 13.47 -20.43
N ALA A 148 -13.07 13.82 -19.16
CA ALA A 148 -11.96 13.87 -18.23
C ALA A 148 -11.35 12.47 -18.25
N ALA A 149 -10.25 12.31 -18.99
CA ALA A 149 -9.49 11.08 -19.04
C ALA A 149 -9.28 10.62 -17.60
N SER A 150 -9.92 9.52 -17.23
CA SER A 150 -9.75 8.87 -15.94
C SER A 150 -8.33 8.34 -15.90
N THR A 151 -7.37 9.21 -15.57
CA THR A 151 -5.99 8.81 -15.36
C THR A 151 -5.98 7.88 -14.15
N VAL A 152 -5.77 6.59 -14.42
CA VAL A 152 -5.61 5.60 -13.36
C VAL A 152 -4.45 6.08 -12.48
N PRO A 153 -4.63 6.16 -11.15
CA PRO A 153 -3.55 6.58 -10.27
C PRO A 153 -2.31 5.74 -10.51
N GLU A 154 -1.13 6.37 -10.49
CA GLU A 154 0.14 5.68 -10.65
C GLU A 154 0.29 4.55 -9.61
N GLU A 155 0.79 3.40 -10.06
CA GLU A 155 0.98 2.24 -9.20
C GLU A 155 2.29 2.41 -8.42
N LEU A 156 2.18 2.39 -7.09
CA LEU A 156 3.33 2.43 -6.19
C LEU A 156 3.64 1.04 -5.65
N PHE A 157 4.90 0.86 -5.27
CA PHE A 157 5.50 -0.41 -4.88
C PHE A 157 6.09 -0.30 -3.48
N VAL A 158 6.11 -1.44 -2.78
CA VAL A 158 6.84 -1.56 -1.52
C VAL A 158 8.35 -1.58 -1.81
N PRO A 159 9.18 -0.94 -0.99
CA PRO A 159 10.59 -0.82 -1.28
C PRO A 159 11.34 -2.13 -1.01
N GLY A 160 12.25 -2.46 -1.91
CA GLY A 160 13.28 -3.47 -1.71
C GLY A 160 12.83 -4.92 -1.91
N THR A 161 13.57 -5.83 -1.29
CA THR A 161 13.24 -7.26 -1.28
C THR A 161 12.06 -7.52 -0.33
N VAL A 162 11.05 -8.26 -0.79
CA VAL A 162 9.87 -8.56 0.01
C VAL A 162 9.94 -9.97 0.59
N TYR A 163 9.71 -10.10 1.89
CA TYR A 163 9.45 -11.38 2.54
C TYR A 163 8.01 -11.45 3.03
N TYR A 164 7.30 -12.46 2.57
CA TYR A 164 5.88 -12.70 2.86
C TYR A 164 5.73 -13.76 3.96
N LEU A 165 5.12 -13.38 5.07
CA LEU A 165 4.74 -14.27 6.16
C LEU A 165 3.39 -14.90 5.84
N LYS A 166 3.40 -16.19 5.54
CA LYS A 166 2.20 -16.98 5.23
C LYS A 166 1.77 -17.77 6.46
N ARG A 167 0.56 -17.51 6.96
CA ARG A 167 -0.12 -18.37 7.93
C ARG A 167 -0.52 -19.69 7.29
N ASN A 168 -0.31 -20.79 7.99
CA ASN A 168 -0.72 -22.13 7.62
C ASN A 168 -1.44 -22.75 8.81
N VAL A 169 -2.42 -23.60 8.54
CA VAL A 169 -3.21 -24.28 9.57
C VAL A 169 -2.96 -25.76 9.38
N ASP A 170 -2.39 -26.43 10.39
CA ASP A 170 -2.29 -27.88 10.37
C ASP A 170 -3.63 -28.50 10.80
N SER A 171 -4.32 -29.12 9.84
CA SER A 171 -5.57 -29.85 10.06
C SER A 171 -5.34 -31.33 10.39
N ARG A 172 -4.09 -31.79 10.52
CA ARG A 172 -3.76 -33.23 10.62
C ARG A 172 -3.98 -33.87 12.00
N SER A 173 -4.49 -33.14 12.99
CA SER A 173 -4.93 -33.76 14.25
C SER A 173 -6.42 -34.09 14.21
N SER A 174 -6.72 -35.32 13.79
CA SER A 174 -8.04 -35.96 14.01
C SER A 174 -8.30 -36.30 15.49
N SER A 175 -7.46 -35.83 16.42
CA SER A 175 -7.68 -35.99 17.85
C SER A 175 -8.52 -34.82 18.37
N SER A 176 -9.67 -35.15 18.96
CA SER A 176 -10.77 -34.25 19.36
C SER A 176 -10.42 -33.24 20.46
N TYR A 177 -9.14 -33.08 20.81
CA TYR A 177 -8.66 -32.31 21.96
C TYR A 177 -7.49 -31.37 21.65
N SER A 178 -6.90 -31.43 20.44
CA SER A 178 -5.83 -30.52 20.04
C SER A 178 -6.37 -29.55 18.99
N GLY A 179 -6.52 -28.29 19.37
CA GLY A 179 -6.86 -27.21 18.45
C GLY A 179 -5.94 -27.20 17.23
N SER A 180 -6.46 -26.78 16.08
CA SER A 180 -5.68 -26.58 14.86
C SER A 180 -4.43 -25.75 15.18
N THR A 181 -3.25 -26.33 15.01
CA THR A 181 -2.01 -25.62 15.30
C THR A 181 -1.68 -24.73 14.11
N GLU A 182 -1.73 -23.42 14.32
CA GLU A 182 -1.30 -22.45 13.31
C GLU A 182 0.22 -22.34 13.31
N PHE A 183 0.82 -22.30 12.13
CA PHE A 183 2.26 -22.07 11.96
C PHE A 183 2.54 -21.16 10.76
N PHE A 184 3.71 -20.53 10.75
CA PHE A 184 4.08 -19.53 9.76
C PHE A 184 5.24 -20.00 8.90
N THR A 185 5.17 -19.67 7.62
CA THR A 185 6.27 -19.86 6.67
C THR A 185 6.67 -18.51 6.07
N LEU A 186 7.98 -18.32 5.84
CA LEU A 186 8.52 -17.08 5.27
C LEU A 186 8.92 -17.30 3.82
N TRP A 187 8.33 -16.54 2.91
CA TRP A 187 8.48 -16.71 1.47
C TRP A 187 9.15 -15.46 0.90
N LYS A 188 10.30 -15.61 0.24
CA LYS A 188 10.92 -14.51 -0.50
C LYS A 188 10.14 -14.27 -1.80
N ARG A 189 9.84 -13.01 -2.09
CA ARG A 189 9.17 -12.55 -3.33
C ARG A 189 10.14 -11.80 -4.23
N HIS A 190 9.78 -11.61 -5.49
CA HIS A 190 10.59 -10.80 -6.39
C HIS A 190 10.57 -9.33 -5.94
N PRO A 191 11.73 -8.65 -5.92
CA PRO A 191 11.75 -7.22 -5.68
C PRO A 191 10.89 -6.48 -6.70
N GLY A 192 10.18 -5.45 -6.25
CA GLY A 192 9.22 -4.74 -7.10
C GLY A 192 7.92 -5.51 -7.37
N GLU A 193 7.65 -6.64 -6.71
CA GLU A 193 6.27 -7.15 -6.60
C GLU A 193 5.45 -6.19 -5.71
N HIS A 194 4.32 -5.70 -6.23
CA HIS A 194 3.36 -4.95 -5.43
C HIS A 194 2.17 -5.83 -5.03
N PHE A 195 1.58 -5.53 -3.89
CA PHE A 195 0.39 -6.22 -3.40
C PHE A 195 -0.86 -5.56 -3.99
N GLN A 196 -1.09 -5.82 -5.29
CA GLN A 196 -2.09 -5.13 -6.10
C GLN A 196 -3.46 -5.06 -5.43
N ARG A 197 -3.98 -6.20 -4.97
CA ARG A 197 -5.37 -6.36 -4.53
C ARG A 197 -5.50 -6.25 -3.02
N ILE A 198 -6.40 -5.39 -2.56
CA ILE A 198 -6.83 -5.37 -1.16
C ILE A 198 -7.71 -6.61 -0.93
N VAL A 199 -7.32 -7.46 0.02
CA VAL A 199 -8.05 -8.67 0.39
C VAL A 199 -8.89 -8.37 1.62
N LEU A 200 -10.22 -8.37 1.48
CA LEU A 200 -11.12 -8.15 2.62
C LEU A 200 -11.27 -9.45 3.44
N SER A 201 -10.30 -9.74 4.29
CA SER A 201 -10.36 -10.87 5.24
C SER A 201 -10.69 -10.40 6.66
N SER A 202 -11.17 -11.30 7.51
CA SER A 202 -11.41 -11.02 8.93
C SER A 202 -10.13 -10.65 9.70
N ASN A 203 -8.96 -10.97 9.14
CA ASN A 203 -7.65 -10.73 9.73
C ASN A 203 -6.94 -9.49 9.17
N LEU A 204 -7.54 -8.76 8.22
CA LEU A 204 -6.95 -7.62 7.52
C LEU A 204 -6.23 -6.61 8.44
N PHE A 205 -6.86 -6.27 9.56
CA PHE A 205 -6.30 -5.34 10.55
C PHE A 205 -5.45 -6.03 11.61
N SER A 206 -5.76 -7.30 11.95
CA SER A 206 -4.96 -8.04 12.93
C SER A 206 -3.60 -8.45 12.38
N ASP A 207 -3.51 -8.76 11.09
CA ASP A 207 -2.25 -9.10 10.41
C ASP A 207 -1.28 -7.90 10.42
N HIS A 208 -1.80 -6.68 10.41
CA HIS A 208 -0.98 -5.46 10.51
C HIS A 208 -0.35 -5.24 11.90
N LYS A 209 -0.89 -5.85 12.96
CA LYS A 209 -0.37 -5.62 14.31
C LYS A 209 1.09 -6.05 14.42
N CYS A 210 1.88 -5.26 15.15
CA CYS A 210 3.29 -5.57 15.42
C CYS A 210 3.46 -6.95 16.07
N ASP A 211 2.59 -7.28 17.03
CA ASP A 211 2.61 -8.57 17.72
C ASP A 211 2.43 -9.75 16.75
N SER A 212 1.57 -9.59 15.74
CA SER A 212 1.34 -10.63 14.72
C SER A 212 2.61 -10.90 13.92
N HIS A 213 3.32 -9.86 13.49
CA HIS A 213 4.61 -10.00 12.82
C HIS A 213 5.65 -10.66 13.73
N PHE A 214 5.74 -10.21 14.99
CA PHE A 214 6.68 -10.76 15.97
C PHE A 214 6.45 -12.26 16.21
N TYR A 215 5.20 -12.67 16.48
CA TYR A 215 4.88 -14.06 16.73
C TYR A 215 5.07 -14.94 15.50
N ALA A 216 4.70 -14.44 14.31
CA ALA A 216 4.89 -15.17 13.06
C ALA A 216 6.37 -15.39 12.75
N LEU A 217 7.22 -14.37 12.92
CA LEU A 217 8.67 -14.51 12.70
C LEU A 217 9.31 -15.43 13.72
N ARG A 218 8.92 -15.32 15.00
CA ARG A 218 9.39 -16.23 16.04
C ARG A 218 9.04 -17.68 15.69
N ASP A 219 7.85 -17.92 15.15
CA ASP A 219 7.41 -19.25 14.74
C ASP A 219 8.21 -19.77 13.53
N VAL A 220 8.41 -18.93 12.50
CA VAL A 220 9.29 -19.24 11.36
C VAL A 220 10.67 -19.67 11.84
N LEU A 221 11.27 -18.92 12.77
CA LEU A 221 12.62 -19.20 13.29
C LEU A 221 12.70 -20.53 14.03
N LYS A 222 11.63 -20.95 14.72
CA LYS A 222 11.56 -22.27 15.37
C LYS A 222 11.50 -23.42 14.37
N GLY A 223 10.95 -23.18 13.18
CA GLY A 223 10.85 -24.18 12.12
C GLY A 223 12.12 -24.32 11.28
N LEU A 224 13.11 -23.44 11.44
CA LEU A 224 14.39 -23.57 10.76
C LEU A 224 15.19 -24.72 11.40
N PRO A 225 15.87 -25.57 10.60
CA PRO A 225 16.77 -26.56 11.15
C PRO A 225 17.80 -25.83 12.01
N GLY A 226 17.91 -26.21 13.29
CA GLY A 226 18.90 -25.65 14.20
C GLY A 226 20.27 -25.79 13.55
N SER A 227 21.04 -24.71 13.48
CA SER A 227 22.46 -24.85 13.19
C SER A 227 23.06 -25.67 14.33
N ASP A 228 23.52 -26.88 14.07
CA ASP A 228 24.29 -27.74 14.99
C ASP A 228 25.67 -27.11 15.32
N ASN A 229 25.69 -25.85 15.76
CA ASN A 229 26.87 -25.10 16.16
C ASN A 229 26.83 -24.76 17.66
N GLU A 230 26.24 -25.64 18.48
CA GLU A 230 26.52 -25.72 19.92
C GLU A 230 27.88 -26.40 20.19
N GLY A 231 28.95 -25.91 19.55
CA GLY A 231 30.29 -26.49 19.68
C GLY A 231 31.45 -25.52 19.83
N ILE A 232 31.23 -24.20 19.78
CA ILE A 232 32.35 -23.21 19.72
C ILE A 232 32.46 -22.35 21.00
N PHE A 233 31.62 -22.57 22.01
CA PHE A 233 31.81 -21.97 23.32
C PHE A 233 31.68 -23.01 24.44
N ARG A 234 32.71 -23.85 24.55
CA ARG A 234 33.09 -24.52 25.80
C ARG A 234 34.59 -24.51 25.95
#